data_AF-M5EPX1-F1
#
_entry.id   AF-M5EPX1-F1
#
_cell.length_a   1.000
_cell.length_b   1.000
_cell.length_c   1.000
_cell.angle_alpha   90.00
_cell.angle_beta   90.00
_cell.angle_gamma   90.00
#
_symmetry.space_group_name_H-M   'P 1'
#
loop_
_entity.id
_entity.type
_entity.pdbx_description
1 polymer ?
#
loop_
_entity_poly.entity_id
_entity_poly.type
_entity_poly.pdbx_seq_one_letter_code
_entity_poly.pdbx_strand_id
1 'polypeptide(L)'
;MHLRIPSWCRKAALKVNGAPVDLDTVTSDGYAAIRREWRKGDRVEFDLEMSIARLFANPEVRQDIGRVALARGPLIYCVEETDNAGQLHRITLPRTARIEAHKEQNLLGGVVTLSAMGSKEAVENWENGLYRTAPPATKEAKLKAVPYFAWDNREPGEMLVWLRDG
;
A
#
# COMPACT_ATOMS: atom_id res chain seq x y z
N MET A 1 3.14 -29.15 11.32
CA MET A 1 2.92 -27.69 11.48
C MET A 1 2.42 -27.13 10.17
N HIS A 2 1.47 -26.18 10.19
CA HIS A 2 0.96 -25.53 8.97
C HIS A 2 1.18 -24.02 9.07
N LEU A 3 1.76 -23.42 8.04
CA LEU A 3 2.00 -21.98 7.97
C LEU A 3 1.24 -21.39 6.79
N ARG A 4 0.41 -20.37 7.03
CA ARG A 4 -0.30 -19.67 5.97
C ARG A 4 0.70 -18.91 5.10
N ILE A 5 0.63 -19.10 3.79
CA ILE A 5 1.25 -18.23 2.79
C ILE A 5 0.23 -17.16 2.45
N PRO A 6 0.42 -15.90 2.89
CA PRO A 6 -0.57 -14.86 2.63
C PRO A 6 -0.68 -14.57 1.14
N SER A 7 -1.90 -14.41 0.62
CA SER A 7 -2.14 -14.15 -0.80
C SER A 7 -1.53 -12.85 -1.33
N TRP A 8 -1.24 -11.89 -0.45
CA TRP A 8 -0.54 -10.66 -0.80
C TRP A 8 0.97 -10.86 -1.00
N CYS A 9 1.54 -11.96 -0.51
CA CYS A 9 2.96 -12.22 -0.57
C CYS A 9 3.32 -12.87 -1.91
N ARG A 10 4.10 -12.17 -2.73
CA ARG A 10 4.52 -12.67 -4.05
C ARG A 10 5.70 -13.62 -3.98
N LYS A 11 6.56 -13.43 -2.97
CA LYS A 11 7.76 -14.24 -2.75
C LYS A 11 7.86 -14.61 -1.27
N ALA A 12 7.71 -15.90 -0.99
CA ALA A 12 7.89 -16.46 0.33
C ALA A 12 9.09 -17.42 0.30
N ALA A 13 9.84 -17.49 1.40
CA ALA A 13 10.90 -18.47 1.58
C ALA A 13 10.81 -19.07 2.98
N LEU A 14 10.95 -20.39 3.06
CA LEU A 14 10.83 -21.13 4.30
C LEU A 14 12.09 -21.95 4.53
N LYS A 15 12.64 -21.89 5.75
CA LYS A 15 13.75 -22.74 6.18
C LYS A 15 13.42 -23.42 7.49
N VAL A 16 13.92 -24.63 7.64
CA VAL A 16 13.86 -25.40 8.88
C VAL A 16 15.28 -25.78 9.25
N ASN A 17 15.77 -25.29 10.39
CA ASN A 17 17.16 -25.43 10.83
C ASN A 17 18.18 -25.01 9.76
N GLY A 18 17.90 -23.89 9.07
CA GLY A 18 18.76 -23.36 8.00
C GLY A 18 18.61 -24.06 6.64
N ALA A 19 18.01 -25.25 6.58
CA ALA A 19 17.76 -25.95 5.32
C ALA A 19 16.50 -25.39 4.62
N PRO A 20 16.57 -25.02 3.33
CA PRO A 20 15.40 -24.54 2.60
C PRO A 20 14.34 -25.63 2.45
N VAL A 21 13.08 -25.22 2.54
CA VAL A 21 11.91 -26.06 2.24
C VAL A 21 11.36 -25.63 0.88
N ASP A 22 11.16 -26.60 0.00
CA ASP A 22 10.50 -26.39 -1.29
C ASP A 22 9.00 -26.15 -1.06
N LEU A 23 8.59 -24.88 -1.12
CA LEU A 23 7.22 -24.46 -0.88
C LEU A 23 6.23 -25.01 -1.90
N ASP A 24 6.65 -25.26 -3.14
CA ASP A 24 5.74 -25.74 -4.20
C ASP A 24 5.25 -27.17 -3.91
N THR A 25 6.09 -27.97 -3.24
CA THR A 25 5.77 -29.36 -2.89
C THR A 25 4.95 -29.52 -1.62
N VAL A 26 5.02 -28.54 -0.71
CA VAL A 26 4.39 -28.64 0.62
C VAL A 26 3.16 -27.76 0.79
N THR A 27 2.84 -26.93 -0.21
CA THR A 27 1.72 -25.99 -0.13
C THR A 27 0.43 -26.59 -0.68
N SER A 28 -0.64 -26.53 0.11
CA SER A 28 -2.02 -26.81 -0.32
C SER A 28 -2.93 -25.71 0.23
N ASP A 29 -3.83 -25.20 -0.60
CA ASP A 29 -4.85 -24.21 -0.22
C ASP A 29 -4.30 -22.98 0.54
N GLY A 30 -3.12 -22.51 0.14
CA GLY A 30 -2.45 -21.35 0.76
C GLY A 30 -1.77 -21.65 2.10
N TYR A 31 -1.55 -22.92 2.46
CA TYR A 31 -0.80 -23.32 3.66
C TYR A 31 0.35 -24.27 3.32
N ALA A 32 1.55 -23.96 3.80
CA ALA A 32 2.71 -24.85 3.76
C ALA A 32 2.63 -25.86 4.92
N ALA A 33 2.49 -27.15 4.59
CA ALA A 33 2.37 -28.26 5.52
C ALA A 33 3.74 -28.92 5.79
N ILE A 34 4.40 -28.52 6.89
CA ILE A 34 5.68 -29.11 7.29
C ILE A 34 5.41 -30.34 8.17
N ARG A 35 5.59 -31.52 7.57
CA ARG A 35 5.42 -32.84 8.22
C ARG A 35 6.78 -33.46 8.54
N ARG A 36 7.17 -33.40 9.81
CA ARG A 36 8.39 -34.02 10.36
C ARG A 36 8.24 -34.23 11.86
N GLU A 37 9.13 -35.01 12.44
CA GLU A 37 9.31 -35.04 13.90
C GLU A 37 10.02 -33.77 14.38
N TRP A 38 9.41 -33.12 15.38
CA TRP A 38 9.91 -31.90 15.99
C TRP A 38 10.67 -32.22 17.27
N ARG A 39 11.82 -31.56 17.45
CA ARG A 39 12.68 -31.68 18.62
C ARG A 39 12.85 -30.32 19.28
N LYS A 40 13.11 -30.32 20.59
CA LYS A 40 13.44 -29.10 21.33
C LYS A 40 14.62 -28.40 20.65
N GLY A 41 14.43 -27.14 20.28
CA GLY A 41 15.45 -26.32 19.61
C GLY A 41 15.33 -26.26 18.09
N ASP A 42 14.42 -27.01 17.45
CA ASP A 42 14.11 -26.81 16.03
C ASP A 42 13.67 -25.36 15.78
N ARG A 43 14.19 -24.75 14.70
CA ARG A 43 13.88 -23.38 14.30
C ARG A 43 13.26 -23.37 12.92
N VAL A 44 12.18 -22.61 12.77
CA VAL A 44 11.58 -22.30 11.48
C VAL A 44 11.73 -20.82 11.19
N GLU A 45 12.23 -20.53 10.00
CA GLU A 45 12.42 -19.18 9.51
C GLU A 45 11.54 -19.00 8.29
N PHE A 46 10.63 -18.03 8.36
CA PHE A 46 9.67 -17.76 7.31
C PHE A 46 9.81 -16.31 6.86
N ASP A 47 10.41 -16.14 5.69
CA ASP A 47 10.60 -14.84 5.05
C ASP A 47 9.42 -14.59 4.11
N LEU A 48 8.74 -13.48 4.34
CA LEU A 48 7.61 -13.02 3.56
C LEU A 48 7.96 -11.66 2.98
N GLU A 49 8.05 -11.58 1.66
CA GLU A 49 8.34 -10.32 0.98
C GLU A 49 7.22 -9.30 1.19
N MET A 50 7.54 -8.20 1.88
CA MET A 50 6.62 -7.09 2.14
C MET A 50 6.65 -6.06 1.00
N SER A 51 6.38 -6.53 -0.23
CA SER A 51 6.34 -5.69 -1.42
C SER A 51 5.22 -4.64 -1.33
N ILE A 52 5.44 -3.48 -1.94
CA ILE A 52 4.41 -2.46 -2.11
C ILE A 52 3.57 -2.85 -3.32
N ALA A 53 2.26 -2.95 -3.14
CA ALA A 53 1.30 -3.28 -4.18
C ALA A 53 0.41 -2.08 -4.49
N ARG A 54 0.17 -1.89 -5.79
CA ARG A 54 -0.96 -1.10 -6.30
C ARG A 54 -2.14 -2.05 -6.45
N LEU A 55 -3.25 -1.72 -5.79
CA LEU A 55 -4.49 -2.47 -5.87
C LEU A 55 -5.47 -1.74 -6.77
N PHE A 56 -6.10 -2.48 -7.67
CA PHE A 56 -7.15 -2.02 -8.56
C PHE A 56 -8.41 -2.83 -8.27
N ALA A 57 -9.56 -2.16 -8.19
CA ALA A 57 -10.83 -2.82 -7.98
C ALA A 57 -11.28 -3.56 -9.25
N ASN A 58 -12.22 -4.49 -9.10
CA ASN A 58 -12.94 -5.06 -10.23
C ASN A 58 -13.66 -3.93 -11.01
N PRO A 59 -13.66 -3.92 -12.36
CA PRO A 59 -14.34 -2.88 -13.16
C PRO A 59 -15.82 -2.64 -12.84
N GLU A 60 -16.52 -3.62 -12.26
CA GLU A 60 -17.92 -3.48 -11.82
C GLU A 60 -18.06 -2.61 -10.55
N VAL A 61 -16.97 -2.33 -9.83
CA VAL A 61 -16.94 -1.40 -8.70
C VAL A 61 -16.82 0.03 -9.24
N ARG A 62 -17.97 0.58 -9.65
CA ARG A 62 -18.06 1.87 -10.38
C ARG A 62 -17.35 3.03 -9.67
N GLN A 63 -17.36 3.06 -8.34
CA GLN A 63 -16.78 4.13 -7.53
C GLN A 63 -15.24 4.17 -7.60
N ASP A 64 -14.61 3.03 -7.90
CA ASP A 64 -13.15 2.85 -7.88
C ASP A 64 -12.54 2.78 -9.29
N ILE A 65 -13.35 2.96 -10.34
CA ILE A 65 -12.85 3.11 -11.71
C ILE A 65 -11.92 4.33 -11.80
N GLY A 66 -10.75 4.14 -12.41
CA GLY A 66 -9.73 5.19 -12.50
C GLY A 66 -9.07 5.51 -11.16
N ARG A 67 -9.16 4.59 -10.17
CA ARG A 67 -8.52 4.73 -8.87
C ARG A 67 -7.56 3.60 -8.56
N VAL A 68 -6.65 3.89 -7.63
CA VAL A 68 -5.65 2.95 -7.12
C VAL A 68 -5.53 3.09 -5.60
N ALA A 69 -5.47 1.96 -4.91
CA ALA A 69 -5.13 1.90 -3.48
C ALA A 69 -3.71 1.34 -3.31
N LEU A 70 -3.05 1.73 -2.23
CA LEU A 70 -1.72 1.21 -1.89
C LEU A 70 -1.81 0.20 -0.76
N ALA A 71 -1.04 -0.88 -0.88
CA ALA A 71 -0.88 -1.88 0.16
C ALA A 71 0.58 -2.25 0.36
N ARG A 72 0.95 -2.63 1.58
CA ARG A 72 2.26 -3.24 1.87
C ARG A 72 2.07 -4.34 2.90
N GLY A 73 2.34 -5.58 2.48
CA GLY A 73 1.98 -6.72 3.30
C GLY A 73 0.45 -6.80 3.51
N PRO A 74 -0.02 -7.04 4.74
CA PRO A 74 -1.45 -7.10 5.04
C PRO A 74 -2.12 -5.73 5.20
N LEU A 75 -1.36 -4.62 5.15
CA LEU A 75 -1.86 -3.30 5.47
C LEU A 75 -2.26 -2.52 4.22
N ILE A 76 -3.47 -1.97 4.26
CA ILE A 76 -3.95 -0.94 3.33
C ILE A 76 -3.49 0.43 3.84
N TYR A 77 -3.12 1.30 2.91
CA TYR A 77 -2.66 2.65 3.18
C TYR A 77 -3.68 3.70 2.77
N CYS A 78 -3.67 4.84 3.45
CA CYS A 78 -4.43 6.04 3.09
C CYS A 78 -3.55 7.28 3.09
N VAL A 79 -3.99 8.31 2.40
CA VAL A 79 -3.42 9.66 2.45
C VAL A 79 -4.28 10.54 3.35
N GLU A 80 -3.65 11.39 4.15
CA GLU A 80 -4.31 12.33 5.06
C GLU A 80 -3.94 13.77 4.71
N GLU A 81 -4.86 14.70 4.90
CA GLU A 81 -4.64 16.13 4.65
C GLU A 81 -3.42 16.70 5.40
N THR A 82 -3.24 16.28 6.65
CA THR A 82 -2.11 16.68 7.51
C THR A 82 -0.74 16.41 6.88
N ASP A 83 -0.64 15.39 6.01
CA ASP A 83 0.59 15.04 5.30
C ASP A 83 0.62 15.53 3.84
N ASN A 84 -0.52 15.93 3.27
CA ASN A 84 -0.72 16.04 1.81
C ASN A 84 -1.50 17.30 1.39
N ALA A 85 -1.14 18.48 1.89
CA ALA A 85 -1.60 19.80 1.40
C ALA A 85 -3.10 19.94 1.04
N GLY A 86 -4.00 19.21 1.71
CA GLY A 86 -5.47 19.19 1.53
C GLY A 86 -5.98 18.85 0.12
N GLN A 87 -7.30 18.87 -0.08
CA GLN A 87 -7.96 18.65 -1.38
C GLN A 87 -7.47 17.40 -2.10
N LEU A 88 -7.46 16.28 -1.37
CA LEU A 88 -6.83 15.02 -1.75
C LEU A 88 -7.45 14.44 -3.03
N HIS A 89 -8.71 14.76 -3.29
CA HIS A 89 -9.44 14.38 -4.51
C HIS A 89 -8.81 14.93 -5.81
N ARG A 90 -7.92 15.92 -5.72
CA ARG A 90 -7.17 16.50 -6.85
C ARG A 90 -5.84 15.81 -7.10
N ILE A 91 -5.41 14.92 -6.21
CA ILE A 91 -4.13 14.26 -6.30
C ILE A 91 -4.25 13.00 -7.16
N THR A 92 -3.36 12.87 -8.12
CA THR A 92 -3.20 11.71 -9.00
C THR A 92 -1.85 11.07 -8.72
N LEU A 93 -1.84 9.75 -8.56
CA LEU A 93 -0.62 8.95 -8.42
C LEU A 93 -0.28 8.29 -9.77
N PRO A 94 0.74 8.75 -10.49
CA PRO A 94 1.13 8.17 -11.77
C PRO A 94 1.46 6.68 -11.65
N ARG A 95 1.10 5.88 -12.65
CA ARG A 95 1.41 4.44 -12.72
C ARG A 95 2.92 4.16 -12.70
N THR A 96 3.70 5.08 -13.26
CA THR A 96 5.17 5.01 -13.32
C THR A 96 5.84 5.54 -12.05
N ALA A 97 5.09 6.15 -11.12
CA ALA A 97 5.67 6.71 -9.91
C ALA A 97 6.29 5.60 -9.05
N ARG A 98 7.56 5.79 -8.70
CA ARG A 98 8.26 4.97 -7.72
C ARG A 98 7.68 5.24 -6.34
N ILE A 99 7.36 4.16 -5.62
CA ILE A 99 6.85 4.22 -4.25
C ILE A 99 7.92 3.67 -3.32
N GLU A 100 8.21 4.40 -2.26
CA GLU A 100 9.23 4.06 -1.28
C GLU A 100 8.61 3.90 0.10
N ALA A 101 9.09 2.91 0.86
CA ALA A 101 8.65 2.64 2.22
C ALA A 101 9.67 3.17 3.23
N HIS A 102 9.19 3.91 4.23
CA HIS A 102 10.03 4.56 5.25
C HIS A 102 9.57 4.17 6.64
N LYS A 103 10.49 3.67 7.48
CA LYS A 103 10.20 3.36 8.88
C LYS A 103 10.25 4.64 9.72
N GLU A 104 9.14 4.98 10.36
CA GLU A 104 8.94 6.23 11.11
C GLU A 104 8.65 5.88 12.57
N GLN A 105 9.70 5.74 13.39
CA GLN A 105 9.58 5.19 14.76
C GLN A 105 8.76 6.07 15.71
N ASN A 106 8.77 7.39 15.47
CA ASN A 106 8.12 8.37 16.34
C ASN A 106 6.75 8.83 15.82
N LEU A 107 6.28 8.26 14.71
CA LEU A 107 4.99 8.60 14.11
C LEU A 107 3.99 7.47 14.40
N LEU A 108 2.83 7.80 14.96
CA LEU A 108 1.69 6.89 15.12
C LEU A 108 2.05 5.56 15.81
N GLY A 109 2.89 5.62 16.85
CA GLY A 109 3.33 4.42 17.59
C GLY A 109 4.36 3.56 16.86
N GLY A 110 4.99 4.07 15.79
CA GLY A 110 6.02 3.38 15.03
C GLY A 110 5.47 2.67 13.80
N VAL A 111 5.23 3.42 12.73
CA VAL A 111 4.66 2.89 11.48
C VAL A 111 5.68 2.85 10.35
N VAL A 112 5.33 2.13 9.28
CA VAL A 112 5.99 2.29 7.97
C VAL A 112 5.08 3.15 7.11
N THR A 113 5.59 4.27 6.61
CA THR A 113 4.88 5.15 5.67
C THR A 113 5.30 4.85 4.24
N LEU A 114 4.46 5.23 3.27
CA LEU A 114 4.79 5.17 1.85
C LEU A 114 4.90 6.58 1.28
N SER A 115 5.90 6.84 0.45
CA SER A 115 6.02 8.11 -0.27
C SER A 115 6.14 7.92 -1.77
N ALA A 116 5.58 8.85 -2.54
CA ALA A 116 5.71 8.90 -3.99
C ALA A 116 5.65 10.34 -4.50
N MET A 117 6.12 10.54 -5.73
CA MET A 117 5.82 11.77 -6.48
C MET A 117 4.56 11.57 -7.30
N GLY A 118 3.59 12.45 -7.10
CA GLY A 118 2.35 12.51 -7.83
C GLY A 118 2.16 13.86 -8.53
N SER A 119 0.96 14.09 -9.00
CA SER A 119 0.54 15.39 -9.50
C SER A 119 -0.75 15.83 -8.82
N LYS A 120 -0.94 17.14 -8.69
CA LYS A 120 -2.15 17.73 -8.17
C LYS A 120 -2.66 18.75 -9.17
N GLU A 121 -3.94 18.66 -9.51
CA GLU A 121 -4.60 19.69 -10.31
C GLU A 121 -4.48 21.04 -9.60
N ALA A 122 -4.31 22.13 -10.33
CA ALA A 122 -4.07 23.50 -9.87
C ALA A 122 -5.29 24.39 -10.19
N VAL A 123 -5.62 25.34 -9.29
CA VAL A 123 -6.81 26.22 -9.43
C VAL A 123 -6.42 27.69 -9.60
N GLU A 124 -5.13 28.02 -9.51
CA GLU A 124 -4.65 29.39 -9.54
C GLU A 124 -4.96 30.09 -10.87
N ASN A 125 -5.09 29.31 -11.96
CA ASN A 125 -5.49 29.78 -13.28
C ASN A 125 -6.91 29.34 -13.66
N TRP A 126 -7.76 29.07 -12.66
CA TRP A 126 -9.17 28.76 -12.86
C TRP A 126 -9.96 30.05 -12.59
N GLU A 127 -10.31 30.77 -13.67
CA GLU A 127 -11.15 31.97 -13.60
C GLU A 127 -12.52 31.68 -12.95
N ASN A 128 -13.34 32.71 -12.69
CA ASN A 128 -14.63 32.64 -11.98
C ASN A 128 -15.75 31.79 -12.65
N GLY A 129 -15.42 30.81 -13.49
CA GLY A 129 -16.34 29.89 -14.16
C GLY A 129 -16.34 28.49 -13.55
N LEU A 130 -17.53 27.89 -13.43
CA LEU A 130 -17.67 26.48 -13.02
C LEU A 130 -17.22 25.49 -14.11
N TYR A 131 -17.25 25.91 -15.38
CA TYR A 131 -16.96 25.06 -16.53
C TYR A 131 -16.04 25.76 -17.53
N ARG A 132 -15.16 24.98 -18.17
CA ARG A 132 -14.30 25.42 -19.29
C ARG A 132 -13.95 24.24 -20.19
N THR A 133 -13.41 24.52 -21.37
CA THR A 133 -13.06 23.49 -22.37
C THR A 133 -11.65 22.93 -22.22
N ALA A 134 -10.78 23.58 -21.43
CA ALA A 134 -9.41 23.12 -21.17
C ALA A 134 -9.28 22.42 -19.81
N PRO A 135 -8.49 21.33 -19.69
CA PRO A 135 -8.26 20.66 -18.42
C PRO A 135 -7.55 21.59 -17.40
N PRO A 136 -7.65 21.32 -16.09
CA PRO A 136 -6.84 22.01 -15.08
C PRO A 136 -5.35 21.83 -15.36
N ALA A 137 -4.56 22.88 -15.07
CA ALA A 137 -3.11 22.72 -15.02
C ALA A 137 -2.76 21.74 -13.89
N THR A 138 -1.67 21.00 -14.01
CA THR A 138 -1.19 20.11 -12.96
C THR A 138 0.16 20.56 -12.44
N LYS A 139 0.38 20.44 -11.14
CA LYS A 139 1.67 20.68 -10.47
C LYS A 139 2.15 19.38 -9.85
N GLU A 140 3.46 19.24 -9.71
CA GLU A 140 4.03 18.14 -8.96
C GLU A 140 3.59 18.21 -7.48
N ALA A 141 3.31 17.05 -6.89
CA ALA A 141 2.92 16.95 -5.48
C ALA A 141 3.61 15.75 -4.84
N LYS A 142 4.23 15.95 -3.68
CA LYS A 142 4.73 14.84 -2.87
C LYS A 142 3.56 14.21 -2.11
N LEU A 143 3.48 12.89 -2.21
CA LEU A 143 2.50 12.07 -1.50
C LEU A 143 3.17 11.37 -0.33
N LYS A 144 2.49 11.37 0.83
CA LYS A 144 2.82 10.52 1.98
C LYS A 144 1.55 9.80 2.44
N ALA A 145 1.62 8.48 2.47
CA ALA A 145 0.55 7.62 2.93
C ALA A 145 0.95 6.90 4.23
N VAL A 146 -0.01 6.72 5.12
CA VAL A 146 0.14 5.98 6.38
C VAL A 146 -0.79 4.75 6.36
N PRO A 147 -0.57 3.75 7.24
CA PRO A 147 -1.51 2.63 7.36
C PRO A 147 -2.92 3.13 7.74
N TYR A 148 -3.94 2.62 7.05
CA TYR A 148 -5.33 3.06 7.21
C TYR A 148 -5.84 3.00 8.65
N PHE A 149 -5.44 1.98 9.41
CA PHE A 149 -5.86 1.84 10.82
C PHE A 149 -5.38 2.98 11.73
N ALA A 150 -4.36 3.74 11.30
CA ALA A 150 -3.72 4.79 12.10
C ALA A 150 -4.21 6.21 11.72
N TRP A 151 -5.12 6.34 10.75
CA TRP A 151 -5.78 7.60 10.41
C TRP A 151 -6.56 8.16 11.62
N ASP A 152 -6.80 9.48 11.61
CA ASP A 152 -7.64 10.22 12.58
C ASP A 152 -7.11 10.21 14.02
N ASN A 153 -5.79 10.06 14.16
CA ASN A 153 -5.05 10.17 15.42
C ASN A 153 -4.18 11.44 15.48
N ARG A 154 -4.42 12.39 14.57
CA ARG A 154 -3.67 13.65 14.39
C ARG A 154 -4.64 14.80 14.14
N GLU A 155 -4.26 15.79 13.33
CA GLU A 155 -5.12 16.92 12.98
C GLU A 155 -6.33 16.48 12.15
N PRO A 156 -7.54 17.01 12.45
CA PRO A 156 -8.73 16.76 11.63
C PRO A 156 -8.51 17.19 10.17
N GLY A 157 -9.00 16.39 9.22
CA GLY A 157 -8.89 16.73 7.80
C GLY A 157 -9.36 15.62 6.86
N GLU A 158 -9.20 15.85 5.56
CA GLU A 158 -9.54 14.88 4.52
C GLU A 158 -8.73 13.57 4.62
N MET A 159 -9.32 12.46 4.14
CA MET A 159 -8.63 11.19 3.96
C MET A 159 -9.11 10.45 2.71
N LEU A 160 -8.19 9.81 1.97
CA LEU A 160 -8.51 8.90 0.87
C LEU A 160 -7.68 7.61 0.94
N VAL A 161 -8.35 6.48 0.75
CA VAL A 161 -7.71 5.18 0.44
C VAL A 161 -7.48 5.05 -1.06
N TRP A 162 -8.49 5.38 -1.86
CA TRP A 162 -8.48 5.26 -3.31
C TRP A 162 -8.13 6.60 -3.97
N LEU A 163 -6.87 6.70 -4.39
CA LEU A 163 -6.30 7.84 -5.12
C LEU A 163 -6.67 7.77 -6.59
N ARG A 164 -6.67 8.91 -7.29
CA ARG A 164 -6.78 8.91 -8.75
C ARG A 164 -5.55 8.24 -9.35
N ASP A 165 -5.78 7.34 -10.30
CA ASP A 165 -4.76 6.67 -11.08
C ASP A 165 -4.51 7.43 -12.39
N GLY A 166 -3.25 7.56 -12.81
CA GLY A 166 -2.89 8.35 -14.00
C GLY A 166 -1.54 8.05 -14.59
#